data_AF-A0A2D9J378-F1
#
_entry.id   AF-A0A2D9J378-F1
#
_cell.length_a   1.000
_cell.length_b   1.000
_cell.length_c   1.000
_cell.angle_alpha   90.00
_cell.angle_beta   90.00
_cell.angle_gamma   90.00
#
_symmetry.space_group_name_H-M   'P 1'
#
loop_
_entity.id
_entity.type
_entity.pdbx_description
1 polymer ?
#
loop_
_entity_poly.entity_id
_entity_poly.type
_entity_poly.pdbx_seq_one_letter_code
_entity_poly.pdbx_strand_id
1 'polypeptide(L)' 'SGHSVFELATDDHHDHMVDVDNNEIIEFVDEEIEARQHAIAAERGYEIIDHSLVLYVRKKR' A
#
# COMPACT_ATOMS: atom_id res chain seq x y z
N SER A 1 -18.67 10.24 -4.74
CA SER A 1 -18.37 9.41 -5.90
C SER A 1 -17.13 8.62 -5.58
N GLY A 2 -17.25 7.30 -5.36
CA GLY A 2 -16.09 6.45 -5.09
C GLY A 2 -15.33 6.23 -6.38
N HIS A 3 -14.04 6.60 -6.39
CA HIS A 3 -13.16 6.30 -7.52
C HIS A 3 -12.71 4.84 -7.38
N SER A 4 -13.06 4.01 -8.35
CA SER A 4 -12.50 2.66 -8.49
C SER A 4 -11.24 2.75 -9.36
N VAL A 5 -10.09 2.38 -8.80
CA VAL A 5 -8.84 2.22 -9.54
C VAL A 5 -8.69 0.74 -9.89
N PHE A 6 -8.44 0.43 -11.16
CA PHE A 6 -8.20 -0.93 -11.64
C PHE A 6 -6.75 -0.98 -12.12
N GLU A 7 -5.92 -1.76 -11.43
CA GLU A 7 -4.57 -2.08 -11.89
C GLU A 7 -4.57 -3.45 -12.57
N LEU A 8 -3.94 -3.52 -13.74
CA LEU A 8 -3.65 -4.80 -14.39
C LEU A 8 -2.67 -5.52 -13.48
N ALA A 9 -2.87 -6.81 -13.20
CA ALA A 9 -1.95 -7.63 -12.41
C ALA A 9 -0.59 -7.70 -13.12
N THR A 10 0.25 -6.71 -12.89
CA THR A 10 1.66 -6.69 -13.23
C THR A 10 2.41 -7.21 -12.01
N ASP A 11 3.34 -8.11 -12.26
CA ASP A 11 4.04 -9.01 -11.32
C ASP A 11 4.92 -8.30 -10.25
N ASP A 12 4.80 -6.98 -10.11
CA ASP A 12 5.57 -6.18 -9.16
C ASP A 12 4.62 -5.66 -8.06
N HIS A 13 4.83 -6.13 -6.84
CA HIS A 13 4.08 -5.72 -5.65
C HIS A 13 4.45 -4.30 -5.26
N HIS A 14 3.45 -3.40 -5.18
CA HIS A 14 3.61 -2.02 -4.70
C HIS A 14 2.41 -1.55 -3.88
N ASP A 15 2.69 -0.63 -2.96
CA ASP A 15 1.71 0.09 -2.15
C ASP A 15 1.47 1.50 -2.72
N HIS A 16 0.44 2.18 -2.21
CA HIS A 16 0.00 3.47 -2.77
C HIS A 16 0.00 4.60 -1.74
N MET A 17 0.41 5.79 -2.17
CA MET A 17 0.03 7.04 -1.52
C MET A 17 -0.97 7.79 -2.40
N VAL A 18 -1.99 8.40 -1.78
CA VAL A 18 -2.98 9.23 -2.46
C VAL A 18 -2.92 10.64 -1.89
N ASP A 19 -2.51 11.62 -2.70
CA ASP A 19 -2.57 13.03 -2.31
C ASP A 19 -4.03 13.50 -2.32
N VAL A 20 -4.54 13.85 -1.13
CA VAL A 20 -5.94 14.20 -0.93
C VAL A 20 -6.34 15.55 -1.55
N ASP A 21 -5.37 16.38 -1.92
CA ASP A 21 -5.63 17.71 -2.47
C ASP A 21 -5.80 17.67 -4.00
N ASN A 22 -5.17 16.73 -4.70
CA ASN A 22 -5.20 16.63 -6.18
C ASN A 22 -5.51 15.23 -6.74
N ASN A 23 -5.70 14.21 -5.90
CA ASN A 23 -5.88 12.79 -6.25
C ASN A 23 -4.71 12.18 -7.04
N GLU A 24 -3.51 12.72 -6.87
CA GLU A 24 -2.28 12.14 -7.40
C GLU A 24 -1.99 10.82 -6.67
N ILE A 25 -1.72 9.75 -7.43
CA ILE A 25 -1.36 8.43 -6.92
C ILE A 25 0.15 8.27 -7.08
N ILE A 26 0.81 7.83 -6.01
CA ILE A 26 2.25 7.59 -5.96
C ILE A 26 2.45 6.14 -5.51
N GLU A 27 3.03 5.32 -6.37
CA GLU A 27 3.42 3.94 -6.04
C GLU A 27 4.72 3.94 -5.23
N PHE A 28 4.83 3.05 -4.25
CA PHE A 28 6.05 2.82 -3.49
C PHE A 28 6.19 1.37 -3.06
N VAL A 29 7.43 0.97 -2.77
CA VAL A 29 7.76 -0.30 -2.13
C VAL A 29 8.74 0.01 -1.00
N ASP A 30 8.49 -0.52 0.19
CA ASP A 30 9.35 -0.34 1.36
C ASP A 30 9.61 -1.68 2.05
N GLU A 31 10.84 -2.17 1.94
CA GLU A 31 11.24 -3.48 2.46
C GLU A 31 11.05 -3.60 3.99
N GLU A 32 11.14 -2.50 4.74
CA GLU A 32 10.97 -2.51 6.19
C GLU A 32 9.51 -2.69 6.57
N ILE A 33 8.61 -1.99 5.87
CA ILE A 33 7.16 -2.17 6.01
C ILE A 33 6.76 -3.60 5.68
N GLU A 34 7.21 -4.15 4.55
CA GLU A 34 6.93 -5.52 4.13
C GLU A 34 7.36 -6.54 5.20
N ALA A 35 8.62 -6.45 5.64
CA ALA A 35 9.15 -7.32 6.69
C ALA A 35 8.34 -7.21 7.99
N ARG A 36 7.89 -6.00 8.34
CA ARG A 36 7.10 -5.77 9.56
C ARG A 36 5.70 -6.38 9.47
N GLN A 37 5.03 -6.27 8.31
CA GLN A 37 3.72 -6.88 8.10
C GLN A 37 3.80 -8.41 8.27
N HIS A 38 4.78 -9.05 7.61
CA HIS A 38 5.01 -10.49 7.74
C HIS A 38 5.31 -10.91 9.19
N ALA A 39 6.14 -10.15 9.92
CA ALA A 39 6.44 -10.44 11.31
C ALA A 39 5.17 -10.37 12.21
N ILE A 40 4.32 -9.36 12.02
CA ILE A 40 3.08 -9.20 12.80
C ILE A 40 2.11 -10.37 12.57
N ALA A 41 2.00 -10.84 11.33
CA ALA A 41 1.19 -12.00 10.97
C ALA A 41 1.75 -13.28 11.60
N ALA A 42 3.06 -13.51 11.47
CA ALA A 42 3.75 -14.67 12.01
C ALA A 42 3.64 -14.74 13.55
N GLU A 43 3.78 -13.61 14.26
CA GLU A 43 3.59 -13.51 15.72
C GLU A 43 2.21 -14.00 16.18
N ARG A 44 1.21 -13.97 15.30
CA ARG A 44 -0.18 -14.41 15.57
C ARG A 44 -0.49 -15.78 14.97
N GLY A 45 0.50 -16.45 14.38
CA GLY A 45 0.33 -17.75 13.74
C GLY A 45 -0.37 -17.68 12.38
N TYR A 46 -0.29 -16.54 11.68
CA TYR A 46 -0.86 -16.35 10.34
C TYR A 46 0.24 -16.18 9.28
N GLU A 47 -0.10 -16.54 8.06
CA GLU A 47 0.66 -16.25 6.83
C GLU A 47 -0.10 -15.18 6.04
N ILE A 48 0.62 -14.21 5.48
CA ILE A 48 0.02 -13.21 4.57
C ILE A 48 -0.15 -13.88 3.20
N ILE A 49 -1.40 -13.97 2.74
CA ILE A 49 -1.73 -14.43 1.39
C ILE A 49 -1.78 -13.26 0.41
N ASP A 50 -2.21 -12.09 0.90
CA ASP A 50 -2.33 -10.84 0.15
C ASP A 50 -2.41 -9.67 1.14
N HIS A 51 -2.06 -8.47 0.71
CA HIS A 51 -2.24 -7.26 1.50
C HIS A 51 -2.45 -6.01 0.64
N SER A 52 -2.90 -4.92 1.28
CA SER A 52 -3.04 -3.62 0.64
C SER A 52 -2.73 -2.52 1.66
N LEU A 53 -1.79 -1.64 1.32
CA LEU A 53 -1.49 -0.45 2.10
C LEU A 53 -1.71 0.81 1.24
N VAL A 54 -2.52 1.72 1.78
CA VAL A 54 -2.77 3.04 1.19
C VAL A 54 -2.51 4.13 2.22
N LEU A 55 -1.63 5.07 1.89
CA LEU A 55 -1.36 6.26 2.70
C LEU A 55 -2.04 7.48 2.08
N TYR A 56 -2.98 8.10 2.80
CA TYR A 56 -3.55 9.38 2.39
C TYR A 56 -2.64 10.53 2.83
N VAL A 57 -2.04 11.22 1.86
CA VAL A 57 -0.99 12.23 2.10
C VAL A 57 -1.43 13.62 1.67
N ARG A 58 -0.68 14.63 2.11
CA ARG A 58 -0.75 16.02 1.66
C ARG A 58 0.66 16.60 1.64
N LYS A 59 1.00 17.42 0.65
CA LYS A 59 2.31 18.11 0.58
C LYS A 59 2.56 18.94 1.85
N LYS A 60 3.75 18.79 2.42
CA LYS A 60 4.22 19.60 3.56
C LYS A 60 4.32 21.07 3.13
N ARG A 61 3.99 21.98 4.04
CA ARG A 61 4.08 23.44 3.84
C ARG A 61 5.42 23.97 4.32
#